data_AF-A0A7V1GS78-F1
#
_entry.id   AF-A0A7V1GS78-F1
#
_cell.length_a   1.000
_cell.length_b   1.000
_cell.length_c   1.000
_cell.angle_alpha   90.00
_cell.angle_beta   90.00
_cell.angle_gamma   90.00
#
_symmetry.space_group_name_H-M   'P 1'
#
loop_
_entity.id
_entity.type
_entity.pdbx_description
1 polymer ?
#
loop_
_entity_poly.entity_id
_entity_poly.type
_entity_poly.pdbx_seq_one_letter_code
_entity_poly.pdbx_strand_id
1 'polypeptide(L)'
;MDAAYQALVRIFGVWLWGLAAFHKLREPKEFLRIFAAYEIPVPRLHGVLLALLVVAESTLALAFGVWPNIALPAWGSVILLCVYAGVLVREIRAGRTDHACGCGAPARHGGSIGWGLVVRNAMLAVLFASATVTPLPREWTWLDTVTVLAGSAAAMLLYLAIDALASAPRVRRPEHEGNFSRPD
;
A
#
# COMPACT_ATOMS: atom_id res chain seq x y z
N MET A 1 -18.02 5.68 16.98
CA MET A 1 -17.55 6.29 15.71
C MET A 1 -18.76 6.62 14.83
N ASP A 2 -18.68 7.41 13.76
CA ASP A 2 -19.85 7.72 12.91
C ASP A 2 -20.05 6.64 11.82
N ALA A 3 -21.30 6.34 11.47
CA ALA A 3 -21.64 5.46 10.34
C ALA A 3 -21.12 6.02 9.01
N ALA A 4 -21.12 7.35 8.84
CA ALA A 4 -20.53 8.01 7.69
C ALA A 4 -19.02 7.72 7.58
N TYR A 5 -18.30 7.74 8.69
CA TYR A 5 -16.86 7.40 8.71
C TYR A 5 -16.61 5.96 8.26
N GLN A 6 -17.39 4.99 8.75
CA GLN A 6 -17.25 3.60 8.32
C GLN A 6 -17.55 3.42 6.82
N ALA A 7 -18.54 4.14 6.28
CA ALA A 7 -18.84 4.14 4.85
C ALA A 7 -17.69 4.72 4.02
N LEU A 8 -17.07 5.82 4.48
CA LEU A 8 -15.89 6.40 3.84
C LEU A 8 -14.73 5.40 3.79
N VAL A 9 -14.42 4.76 4.94
CA VAL A 9 -13.34 3.77 5.03
C VAL A 9 -13.64 2.55 4.16
N ARG A 10 -14.90 2.12 4.03
CA ARG A 10 -15.30 1.06 3.09
C ARG A 10 -14.97 1.42 1.65
N ILE A 11 -15.44 2.57 1.17
CA ILE A 11 -15.20 3.01 -0.20
C ILE A 11 -13.69 3.12 -0.45
N PHE A 12 -12.97 3.74 0.49
CA PHE A 12 -11.52 3.84 0.40
C PHE A 12 -10.84 2.47 0.36
N GLY A 13 -11.26 1.52 1.20
CA GLY A 13 -10.75 0.14 1.23
C GLY A 13 -10.99 -0.62 -0.07
N VAL A 14 -12.17 -0.50 -0.68
CA VAL A 14 -12.49 -1.07 -2.00
C VAL A 14 -11.49 -0.57 -3.04
N TRP A 15 -11.30 0.75 -3.12
CA TRP A 15 -10.41 1.36 -4.10
C TRP A 15 -8.94 1.04 -3.85
N LEU A 16 -8.48 1.12 -2.60
CA LEU A 16 -7.10 0.85 -2.22
C LEU A 16 -6.69 -0.59 -2.62
N TRP A 17 -7.46 -1.58 -2.15
CA TRP A 17 -7.13 -2.98 -2.40
C TRP A 17 -7.42 -3.41 -3.83
N GLY A 18 -8.49 -2.88 -4.45
CA GLY A 18 -8.81 -3.14 -5.84
C GLY A 18 -7.74 -2.61 -6.80
N LEU A 19 -7.22 -1.41 -6.55
CA LEU A 19 -6.14 -0.83 -7.34
C LEU A 19 -4.82 -1.58 -7.14
N ALA A 20 -4.51 -1.98 -5.91
CA ALA A 20 -3.32 -2.79 -5.60
C ALA A 20 -3.33 -4.14 -6.34
N ALA A 21 -4.47 -4.84 -6.33
CA ALA A 21 -4.66 -6.10 -7.06
C ALA A 21 -4.57 -5.89 -8.58
N PHE A 22 -5.21 -4.83 -9.09
CA PHE A 22 -5.21 -4.50 -10.51
C PHE A 22 -3.79 -4.27 -11.04
N HIS A 23 -2.95 -3.53 -10.32
CA HIS A 23 -1.56 -3.31 -10.72
C HIS A 23 -0.75 -4.63 -10.81
N LYS A 24 -0.98 -5.56 -9.88
CA LYS A 24 -0.32 -6.89 -9.89
C LYS A 24 -0.77 -7.77 -11.06
N LEU A 25 -2.05 -7.68 -11.42
CA LEU A 25 -2.60 -8.40 -12.57
C LEU A 25 -2.14 -7.81 -13.91
N ARG A 26 -1.96 -6.49 -13.99
CA ARG A 26 -1.54 -5.81 -15.22
C ARG A 26 -0.06 -6.03 -15.55
N GLU A 27 0.81 -6.09 -14.53
CA GLU A 27 2.27 -6.17 -14.70
C GLU A 27 2.90 -7.32 -13.90
N PRO A 28 2.45 -8.58 -14.07
CA PRO A 28 2.88 -9.70 -13.22
C PRO A 28 4.38 -10.00 -13.35
N LYS A 29 4.96 -9.80 -14.55
CA LYS A 29 6.39 -10.01 -14.79
C LYS A 29 7.26 -9.07 -13.95
N GLU A 30 6.83 -7.82 -13.79
CA GLU A 30 7.57 -6.84 -13.00
C GLU A 30 7.50 -7.17 -11.50
N PHE A 31 6.34 -7.61 -11.03
CA PHE A 31 6.20 -8.11 -9.65
C PHE A 31 7.05 -9.35 -9.35
N LEU A 32 7.22 -10.25 -10.31
CA LEU A 32 8.13 -11.39 -10.15
C LEU A 32 9.60 -10.94 -10.05
N ARG A 33 10.00 -9.87 -10.76
CA ARG A 33 11.34 -9.26 -10.62
C ARG A 33 11.51 -8.61 -9.24
N ILE A 34 10.47 -7.93 -8.75
CA ILE A 34 10.46 -7.38 -7.39
C ILE A 34 10.64 -8.51 -6.36
N PHE A 35 9.88 -9.60 -6.45
CA PHE A 35 10.05 -10.74 -5.52
C PHE A 35 11.44 -11.37 -5.58
N ALA A 36 12.06 -11.43 -6.76
CA ALA A 36 13.44 -11.89 -6.88
C ALA A 36 14.43 -10.96 -6.14
N ALA A 37 14.18 -9.65 -6.12
CA ALA A 37 15.00 -8.68 -5.37
C ALA A 37 14.85 -8.79 -3.85
N TYR A 38 13.73 -9.35 -3.35
CA TYR A 38 13.50 -9.62 -1.93
C TYR A 38 14.25 -10.88 -1.40
N GLU A 39 15.11 -11.49 -2.23
CA GLU A 39 15.91 -12.69 -1.92
C GLU A 39 15.09 -13.83 -1.28
N ILE A 40 13.84 -14.00 -1.74
CA ILE A 40 12.99 -15.09 -1.24
C ILE A 40 13.64 -16.42 -1.66
N PRO A 41 13.98 -17.32 -0.73
CA PRO A 41 14.92 -18.43 -0.96
C PRO A 41 14.40 -19.52 -1.92
N VAL A 42 13.15 -19.42 -2.37
CA VAL A 42 12.50 -20.43 -3.21
C VAL A 42 11.89 -19.76 -4.45
N PRO A 43 12.65 -19.59 -5.54
CA PRO A 43 12.18 -18.90 -6.74
C PRO A 43 10.92 -19.50 -7.37
N ARG A 44 10.73 -20.81 -7.20
CA ARG A 44 9.53 -21.54 -7.66
C ARG A 44 8.24 -21.07 -6.98
N LEU A 45 8.34 -20.45 -5.78
CA LEU A 45 7.18 -19.93 -5.05
C LEU A 45 6.80 -18.50 -5.46
N HIS A 46 7.60 -17.76 -6.23
CA HIS A 46 7.28 -16.37 -6.57
C HIS A 46 5.93 -16.22 -7.28
N GLY A 47 5.60 -17.15 -8.19
CA GLY A 47 4.30 -17.17 -8.87
C GLY A 47 3.14 -17.46 -7.91
N VAL A 48 3.34 -18.40 -6.96
CA VAL A 48 2.34 -18.74 -5.95
C VAL A 48 2.13 -17.58 -4.99
N LEU A 49 3.21 -16.93 -4.53
CA LEU A 49 3.14 -15.76 -3.65
C LEU A 49 2.45 -14.59 -4.33
N LEU A 50 2.72 -14.35 -5.62
CA LEU A 50 2.01 -13.34 -6.40
C LEU A 50 0.51 -13.64 -6.47
N ALA A 51 0.15 -14.89 -6.80
CA ALA A 51 -1.24 -15.30 -6.88
C ALA A 51 -1.96 -15.17 -5.52
N LEU A 52 -1.33 -15.62 -4.44
CA LEU A 52 -1.87 -15.49 -3.08
C LEU A 52 -2.08 -14.02 -2.69
N LEU A 53 -1.14 -13.15 -3.06
CA LEU A 53 -1.24 -11.72 -2.76
C LEU A 53 -2.37 -11.06 -3.56
N VAL A 54 -2.48 -11.36 -4.85
CA VAL A 54 -3.59 -10.89 -5.70
C VAL A 54 -4.94 -11.36 -5.16
N VAL A 55 -5.03 -12.64 -4.77
CA VAL A 55 -6.25 -13.20 -4.17
C VAL A 55 -6.58 -12.49 -2.86
N ALA A 56 -5.61 -12.32 -1.96
CA ALA A 56 -5.82 -11.64 -0.68
C ALA A 56 -6.32 -10.19 -0.88
N GLU A 57 -5.67 -9.42 -1.76
CA GLU A 57 -6.06 -8.04 -2.05
C GLU A 57 -7.45 -7.96 -2.72
N SER A 58 -7.73 -8.86 -3.67
CA SER A 58 -9.04 -8.92 -4.33
C SER A 58 -10.15 -9.31 -3.35
N THR A 59 -9.88 -10.26 -2.44
CA THR A 59 -10.81 -10.68 -1.39
C THR A 59 -11.08 -9.53 -0.42
N LEU A 60 -10.07 -8.76 -0.01
CA LEU A 60 -10.27 -7.58 0.83
C LEU A 60 -11.10 -6.51 0.12
N ALA A 61 -10.80 -6.22 -1.16
CA ALA A 61 -11.57 -5.27 -1.96
C ALA A 61 -13.05 -5.68 -2.05
N LEU A 62 -13.32 -6.96 -2.34
CA LEU A 62 -14.67 -7.50 -2.40
C LEU A 62 -15.35 -7.43 -1.02
N ALA A 63 -14.65 -7.85 0.04
CA ALA A 63 -15.19 -7.87 1.39
C ALA A 63 -15.56 -6.46 1.91
N PHE A 64 -14.78 -5.41 1.59
CA PHE A 64 -15.20 -4.04 1.90
C PHE A 64 -16.47 -3.60 1.15
N GLY A 65 -16.65 -4.09 -0.09
CA GLY A 65 -17.79 -3.72 -0.93
C GLY A 65 -19.08 -4.44 -0.56
N VAL A 66 -19.02 -5.72 -0.19
CA VAL A 66 -20.23 -6.57 -0.02
C VAL A 66 -20.46 -7.06 1.41
N TRP A 67 -19.41 -7.11 2.26
CA TRP A 67 -19.56 -7.71 3.58
C TRP A 67 -20.22 -6.75 4.57
N PRO A 68 -21.27 -7.19 5.29
CA PRO A 68 -22.08 -6.31 6.14
C PRO A 68 -21.32 -5.83 7.38
N ASN A 69 -20.33 -6.58 7.86
CA ASN A 69 -19.50 -6.19 9.00
C ASN A 69 -18.13 -5.67 8.54
N ILE A 70 -17.87 -4.37 8.72
CA ILE A 70 -16.60 -3.74 8.34
C ILE A 70 -15.40 -4.29 9.13
N ALA A 71 -15.62 -4.84 10.35
CA ALA A 71 -14.53 -5.28 11.21
C ALA A 71 -13.69 -6.40 10.56
N LEU A 72 -14.33 -7.30 9.81
CA LEU A 72 -13.64 -8.42 9.17
C LEU A 72 -12.63 -7.95 8.09
N PRO A 73 -13.03 -7.20 7.04
CA PRO A 73 -12.08 -6.68 6.07
C PRO A 73 -11.11 -5.65 6.66
N ALA A 74 -11.51 -4.90 7.69
CA ALA A 74 -10.63 -3.97 8.40
C ALA A 74 -9.48 -4.71 9.10
N TRP A 75 -9.76 -5.75 9.90
CA TRP A 75 -8.71 -6.53 10.54
C TRP A 75 -7.83 -7.29 9.54
N GLY A 76 -8.43 -7.83 8.47
CA GLY A 76 -7.66 -8.43 7.38
C GLY A 76 -6.69 -7.44 6.73
N SER A 77 -7.12 -6.19 6.55
CA SER A 77 -6.29 -5.10 6.04
C SER A 77 -5.15 -4.75 6.99
N VAL A 78 -5.44 -4.65 8.29
CA VAL A 78 -4.42 -4.40 9.33
C VAL A 78 -3.34 -5.48 9.29
N ILE A 79 -3.75 -6.75 9.27
CA ILE A 79 -2.81 -7.88 9.21
C ILE A 79 -1.94 -7.79 7.96
N LEU A 80 -2.55 -7.59 6.79
CA LEU A 80 -1.82 -7.53 5.54
C LEU A 80 -0.86 -6.33 5.48
N LEU A 81 -1.28 -5.16 5.97
CA LEU A 81 -0.43 -3.97 6.07
C LEU A 81 0.74 -4.16 7.05
N CYS A 82 0.51 -4.86 8.16
CA CYS A 82 1.58 -5.22 9.11
C CYS A 82 2.58 -6.19 8.48
N VAL A 83 2.12 -7.16 7.68
CA VAL A 83 3.01 -8.05 6.91
C VAL A 83 3.86 -7.24 5.93
N TYR A 84 3.25 -6.34 5.15
CA TYR A 84 3.97 -5.43 4.26
C TYR A 84 5.01 -4.59 5.02
N ALA A 85 4.61 -3.95 6.12
CA ALA A 85 5.50 -3.14 6.95
C ALA A 85 6.66 -3.96 7.52
N GLY A 86 6.42 -5.19 7.98
CA GLY A 86 7.44 -6.09 8.50
C GLY A 86 8.48 -6.48 7.43
N VAL A 87 8.02 -6.78 6.21
CA VAL A 87 8.90 -7.05 5.07
C VAL A 87 9.76 -5.81 4.76
N LEU A 88 9.16 -4.62 4.72
CA LEU A 88 9.90 -3.36 4.50
C LEU A 88 10.96 -3.11 5.58
N VAL A 89 10.62 -3.29 6.85
CA VAL A 89 11.57 -3.10 7.97
C VAL A 89 12.73 -4.08 7.87
N ARG A 90 12.48 -5.34 7.49
CA ARG A 90 13.53 -6.34 7.28
C ARG A 90 14.51 -5.91 6.20
N GLU A 91 14.01 -5.46 5.05
CA GLU A 91 14.86 -5.03 3.93
C GLU A 91 15.64 -3.76 4.24
N ILE A 92 15.00 -2.77 4.91
CA ILE A 92 15.68 -1.55 5.35
C ILE A 92 16.82 -1.87 6.32
N ARG A 93 16.60 -2.79 7.27
CA ARG A 93 17.64 -3.22 8.22
C ARG A 93 18.77 -3.99 7.55
N ALA A 94 18.46 -4.71 6.46
CA ALA A 94 19.45 -5.39 5.64
C ALA A 94 20.19 -4.46 4.66
N GLY A 95 19.81 -3.16 4.59
CA GLY A 95 20.39 -2.19 3.67
C GLY A 95 19.95 -2.38 2.21
N ARG A 96 19.01 -3.28 1.92
CA ARG A 96 18.53 -3.57 0.58
C ARG A 96 17.32 -2.68 0.27
N THR A 97 17.57 -1.45 -0.15
CA THR A 97 16.50 -0.46 -0.41
C THR A 97 16.22 -0.20 -1.89
N ASP A 98 16.98 -0.81 -2.81
CA ASP A 98 16.95 -0.44 -4.24
C ASP A 98 15.90 -1.21 -5.06
N HIS A 99 14.76 -1.52 -4.45
CA HIS A 99 13.65 -2.21 -5.10
C HIS A 99 12.31 -1.71 -4.57
N ALA A 100 11.24 -1.89 -5.35
CA ALA A 100 9.93 -1.33 -5.05
C ALA A 100 9.12 -2.17 -4.06
N CYS A 101 8.26 -1.52 -3.25
CA CYS A 101 7.38 -2.17 -2.28
C CYS A 101 6.22 -2.98 -2.91
N GLY A 102 5.86 -2.73 -4.16
CA GLY A 102 4.78 -3.45 -4.85
C GLY A 102 3.34 -3.13 -4.39
N CYS A 103 3.15 -2.24 -3.41
CA CYS A 103 1.81 -1.76 -3.04
C CYS A 103 1.22 -0.75 -4.04
N GLY A 104 2.07 -0.12 -4.88
CA GLY A 104 1.70 0.83 -5.93
C GLY A 104 2.10 0.33 -7.33
N ALA A 105 1.88 1.15 -8.36
CA ALA A 105 2.22 0.79 -9.74
C ALA A 105 3.74 0.55 -9.91
N PRO A 106 4.18 -0.65 -10.32
CA PRO A 106 5.61 -0.98 -10.47
C PRO A 106 6.34 -0.13 -11.51
N ALA A 107 5.66 0.18 -12.61
CA ALA A 107 6.29 0.65 -13.84
C ALA A 107 7.00 2.00 -13.80
N ARG A 108 6.87 2.81 -12.73
CA ARG A 108 7.17 4.24 -12.87
C ARG A 108 8.59 4.69 -12.50
N HIS A 109 9.30 4.18 -11.50
CA HIS A 109 10.49 4.94 -11.02
C HIS A 109 11.66 4.20 -10.32
N GLY A 110 11.92 2.90 -10.52
CA GLY A 110 13.04 2.27 -9.81
C GLY A 110 12.96 2.52 -8.30
N GLY A 111 11.75 2.34 -7.76
CA GLY A 111 11.37 2.86 -6.45
C GLY A 111 12.28 2.34 -5.36
N SER A 112 12.75 3.24 -4.49
CA SER A 112 13.52 2.84 -3.31
C SER A 112 12.58 2.54 -2.14
N ILE A 113 12.75 1.41 -1.48
CA ILE A 113 12.14 1.18 -0.17
C ILE A 113 12.74 2.16 0.84
N GLY A 114 11.88 2.81 1.61
CA GLY A 114 12.29 3.71 2.68
C GLY A 114 11.30 3.72 3.84
N TRP A 115 11.70 4.36 4.93
CA TRP A 115 10.87 4.46 6.14
C TRP A 115 9.50 5.13 5.89
N GLY A 116 9.40 5.99 4.87
CA GLY A 116 8.11 6.58 4.46
C GLY A 116 7.04 5.54 4.12
N LEU A 117 7.42 4.42 3.50
CA LEU A 117 6.49 3.33 3.16
C LEU A 117 6.04 2.56 4.40
N VAL A 118 6.92 2.41 5.40
CA VAL A 118 6.59 1.81 6.70
C VAL A 118 5.57 2.68 7.43
N VAL A 119 5.82 3.99 7.49
CA VAL A 119 4.90 4.96 8.12
C VAL A 119 3.55 4.97 7.40
N ARG A 120 3.53 4.99 6.06
CA ARG A 120 2.31 4.90 5.27
C ARG A 120 1.48 3.66 5.65
N ASN A 121 2.09 2.48 5.68
CA ASN A 121 1.38 1.24 6.03
C ASN A 121 0.90 1.23 7.47
N ALA A 122 1.67 1.79 8.40
CA ALA A 122 1.25 1.94 9.80
C ALA A 122 0.05 2.88 9.94
N MET A 123 0.05 4.02 9.23
CA MET A 123 -1.08 4.97 9.23
C MET A 123 -2.34 4.34 8.64
N LEU A 124 -2.21 3.59 7.53
CA LEU A 124 -3.32 2.85 6.95
C LEU A 124 -3.85 1.76 7.90
N ALA A 125 -2.97 1.07 8.62
CA ALA A 125 -3.38 0.08 9.62
C ALA A 125 -4.19 0.74 10.76
N VAL A 126 -3.75 1.91 11.26
CA VAL A 126 -4.49 2.68 12.27
C VAL A 126 -5.85 3.15 11.73
N LEU A 127 -5.90 3.61 10.46
CA LEU A 127 -7.15 4.00 9.81
C LEU A 127 -8.15 2.85 9.77
N PHE A 128 -7.73 1.66 9.31
CA PHE A 128 -8.61 0.49 9.27
C PHE A 128 -8.98 -0.03 10.66
N ALA A 129 -8.02 -0.07 11.60
CA ALA A 129 -8.29 -0.49 12.98
C ALA A 129 -9.33 0.41 13.66
N SER A 130 -9.24 1.73 13.46
CA SER A 130 -10.21 2.65 14.05
C SER A 130 -11.63 2.44 13.52
N ALA A 131 -11.78 2.05 12.24
CA ALA A 131 -13.08 1.74 11.64
C ALA A 131 -13.80 0.52 12.25
N THR A 132 -13.13 -0.28 13.08
CA THR A 132 -13.73 -1.40 13.81
C THR A 132 -14.54 -0.97 15.04
N VAL A 133 -14.41 0.28 15.47
CA VAL A 133 -15.13 0.83 16.62
C VAL A 133 -16.62 0.94 16.31
N THR A 134 -17.46 0.39 17.19
CA THR A 134 -18.92 0.40 17.04
C THR A 134 -19.44 1.82 16.78
N PRO A 135 -20.31 2.00 15.77
CA PRO A 135 -20.82 3.31 15.45
C PRO A 135 -21.84 3.76 16.50
N LEU A 136 -21.87 5.05 16.78
CA LEU A 136 -22.93 5.64 17.59
C LEU A 136 -24.22 5.66 16.77
N PRO A 137 -25.38 5.33 17.37
CA PRO A 137 -26.65 5.43 16.68
C PRO A 137 -26.91 6.90 16.32
N ARG A 138 -26.97 7.16 15.01
CA ARG A 138 -27.16 8.48 14.41
C ARG A 138 -27.96 8.31 13.11
N GLU A 139 -28.89 9.22 12.85
CA GLU A 139 -29.65 9.23 11.60
C GLU A 139 -28.78 9.63 10.41
N TRP A 140 -28.96 8.93 9.29
CA TRP A 140 -28.27 9.23 8.05
C TRP A 140 -28.93 10.42 7.35
N THR A 141 -28.15 11.43 7.01
CA THR A 141 -28.59 12.64 6.33
C THR A 141 -28.01 12.71 4.91
N TRP A 142 -28.58 13.56 4.04
CA TRP A 142 -28.04 13.77 2.69
C TRP A 142 -26.60 14.32 2.70
N LEU A 143 -26.25 15.10 3.73
CA LEU A 143 -24.91 15.66 3.91
C LEU A 143 -23.88 14.55 4.17
N ASP A 144 -24.28 13.45 4.82
CA ASP A 144 -23.41 12.28 5.03
C ASP A 144 -23.01 11.67 3.70
N THR A 145 -23.95 11.52 2.76
CA THR A 145 -23.65 11.00 1.42
C THR A 145 -22.62 11.86 0.70
N VAL A 146 -22.77 13.19 0.73
CA VAL A 146 -21.81 14.13 0.12
C VAL A 146 -20.44 14.04 0.80
N THR A 147 -20.42 14.02 2.13
CA THR A 147 -19.20 13.95 2.93
C THR A 147 -18.44 12.64 2.71
N VAL A 148 -19.16 11.52 2.60
CA VAL A 148 -18.59 10.21 2.32
C VAL A 148 -17.95 10.18 0.94
N LEU A 149 -18.65 10.61 -0.10
CA LEU A 149 -18.13 10.59 -1.47
C LEU A 149 -16.93 11.53 -1.63
N ALA A 150 -17.05 12.78 -1.17
CA ALA A 150 -15.96 13.76 -1.25
C ALA A 150 -14.77 13.35 -0.38
N GLY A 151 -15.03 12.85 0.84
CA GLY A 151 -14.00 12.40 1.77
C GLY A 151 -13.25 11.17 1.27
N SER A 152 -13.93 10.18 0.68
CA SER A 152 -13.28 9.03 0.06
C SER A 152 -12.43 9.43 -1.14
N ALA A 153 -12.91 10.34 -1.99
CA ALA A 153 -12.14 10.85 -3.13
C ALA A 153 -10.89 11.62 -2.65
N ALA A 154 -11.04 12.51 -1.67
CA ALA A 154 -9.93 13.24 -1.08
C ALA A 154 -8.90 12.30 -0.42
N ALA A 155 -9.35 11.29 0.32
CA ALA A 155 -8.49 10.28 0.92
C ALA A 155 -7.70 9.49 -0.14
N MET A 156 -8.35 9.14 -1.25
CA MET A 156 -7.69 8.45 -2.36
C MET A 156 -6.63 9.33 -3.05
N LEU A 157 -6.95 10.60 -3.30
CA LEU A 157 -5.98 11.55 -3.87
C LEU A 157 -4.79 11.78 -2.94
N LEU A 158 -5.05 11.94 -1.64
CA LEU A 158 -4.01 12.06 -0.63
C LEU A 158 -3.13 10.81 -0.59
N TYR A 159 -3.74 9.64 -0.63
CA TYR A 159 -3.04 8.37 -0.71
C TYR A 159 -2.11 8.31 -1.94
N LEU A 160 -2.61 8.66 -3.13
CA LEU A 160 -1.82 8.66 -4.36
C LEU A 160 -0.68 9.68 -4.30
N ALA A 161 -0.90 10.84 -3.69
CA ALA A 161 0.13 11.86 -3.52
C ALA A 161 1.24 11.40 -2.54
N ILE A 162 0.85 10.79 -1.41
CA ILE A 162 1.80 10.21 -0.44
C ILE A 162 2.57 9.06 -1.09
N ASP A 163 1.90 8.19 -1.84
CA ASP A 163 2.55 7.08 -2.54
C ASP A 163 3.57 7.56 -3.58
N ALA A 164 3.22 8.60 -4.35
CA ALA A 164 4.12 9.22 -5.31
C ALA A 164 5.34 9.86 -4.63
N LEU A 165 5.14 10.54 -3.49
CA LEU A 165 6.23 11.14 -2.73
C LEU A 165 7.15 10.10 -2.09
N ALA A 166 6.56 9.06 -1.48
CA ALA A 166 7.31 8.00 -0.81
C ALA A 166 8.09 7.11 -1.79
N SER A 167 7.60 7.01 -3.04
CA SER A 167 8.22 6.24 -4.11
C SER A 167 9.13 7.08 -5.03
N ALA A 168 9.25 8.38 -4.77
CA ALA A 168 10.10 9.26 -5.58
C ALA A 168 11.57 8.81 -5.50
N PRO A 169 12.32 8.79 -6.62
CA PRO A 169 13.74 8.50 -6.60
C PRO A 169 14.45 9.43 -5.62
N ARG A 170 15.20 8.87 -4.66
CA ARG A 170 16.09 9.70 -3.86
C ARG A 170 17.12 10.27 -4.82
N VAL A 171 17.21 11.60 -4.91
CA VAL A 171 18.28 12.28 -5.65
C VAL A 171 19.60 11.72 -5.11
N ARG A 172 20.21 10.80 -5.86
CA ARG A 172 21.53 10.27 -5.56
C ARG A 172 22.45 11.48 -5.68
N ARG A 173 22.95 11.97 -4.54
CA ARG A 173 23.94 13.06 -4.50
C ARG A 173 25.06 12.60 -5.43
N PRO A 174 25.40 13.34 -6.51
CA PRO A 174 26.48 12.93 -7.37
C PRO A 174 27.72 12.81 -6.47
N GLU A 175 28.24 11.59 -6.34
CA GLU A 175 29.55 11.39 -5.78
C GLU A 175 30.48 12.16 -6.71
N HIS A 176 31.03 13.27 -6.23
CA HIS A 176 32.13 13.93 -6.89
C HIS A 176 33.26 12.92 -6.92
N GLU A 177 33.34 12.14 -7.99
CA GLU A 177 34.54 11.45 -8.39
C GLU A 177 35.61 12.52 -8.55
N GLY A 178 36.41 12.68 -7.50
CA GLY A 178 37.66 13.42 -7.52
C GLY A 178 38.63 12.67 -8.43
N ASN A 179 38.40 12.74 -9.73
CA ASN A 179 39.39 12.38 -10.73
C ASN A 179 40.41 13.51 -10.82
N PHE A 180 41.30 13.59 -9.83
CA PHE A 180 42.58 14.30 -9.99
C PHE A 180 43.47 13.45 -10.89
N SER A 181 43.20 13.50 -12.19
CA SER A 181 44.17 13.12 -13.21
C SER A 181 45.25 14.20 -13.24
N ARG A 182 46.49 13.77 -12.96
CA ARG A 182 47.74 14.52 -13.18
C ARG A 182 47.81 15.15 -14.58
N PRO A 183 48.48 16.29 -14.71
CA PRO A 183 49.40 16.54 -15.81
C PRO A 183 50.85 16.58 -15.28
N ASP A 184 51.66 15.69 -15.85
CA ASP A 184 53.10 15.72 -16.16
C ASP A 184 54.10 16.30 -15.13
#